data_AF-A0A4Y8DA99-F1
#
_entry.id   AF-A0A4Y8DA99-F1
#
_cell.length_a   1.000
_cell.length_b   1.000
_cell.length_c   1.000
_cell.angle_alpha   90.00
_cell.angle_beta   90.00
_cell.angle_gamma   90.00
#
_symmetry.space_group_name_H-M   'P 1'
#
loop_
_entity.id
_entity.type
_entity.pdbx_description
1 polymer ?
#
loop_
_entity_poly.entity_id
_entity_poly.type
_entity_poly.pdbx_seq_one_letter_code
_entity_poly.pdbx_strand_id
1 'polypeptide(L)'
;MPDVVSRLDRKDVPTIAITNTGAMRFDIFKGAFTRDTTFIISPFVSKFLYIKDVPITAAEQVLPLLNSGGNIFSSSNLDINNLAPPEHLSYKTDILAPSIPISDLLPPSNAQSPLFSSSSNHKPDLIPGYTTKDDNGSDGDDTIHSPITFYRLPNCIESRINIPSTSSNSETVDLVFIDFIKPWVLVALRFSGADYTDEDVNSYRNETLTELMAGWIKENWGQDC
;
A
#
# COMPACT_ATOMS: atom_id res chain seq x y z
N MET A 1 0.81 -4.88 -10.74
CA MET A 1 0.32 -3.59 -11.26
C MET A 1 0.64 -3.41 -12.75
N PRO A 2 1.89 -3.50 -13.24
CA PRO A 2 2.20 -3.30 -14.66
C PRO A 2 1.36 -4.18 -15.60
N ASP A 3 1.34 -5.50 -15.36
CA ASP A 3 0.59 -6.44 -16.20
C ASP A 3 -0.93 -6.25 -16.08
N VAL A 4 -1.41 -5.98 -14.87
CA VAL A 4 -2.82 -5.71 -14.54
C VAL A 4 -3.35 -4.48 -15.25
N VAL A 5 -2.52 -3.46 -15.45
CA VAL A 5 -2.91 -2.22 -16.14
C VAL A 5 -2.60 -2.30 -17.63
N SER A 6 -1.68 -3.18 -18.06
CA SER A 6 -1.34 -3.32 -19.47
C SER A 6 -2.55 -3.67 -20.36
N ARG A 7 -2.64 -3.01 -21.51
CA ARG A 7 -3.69 -3.19 -22.51
C ARG A 7 -3.08 -3.31 -23.90
N LEU A 8 -3.54 -4.27 -24.69
CA LEU A 8 -2.99 -4.54 -26.03
C LEU A 8 -3.18 -3.37 -26.99
N ASP A 9 -4.31 -2.67 -26.91
CA ASP A 9 -4.63 -1.52 -27.75
C ASP A 9 -3.86 -0.25 -27.35
N ARG A 10 -3.18 -0.26 -26.20
CA ARG A 10 -2.35 0.86 -25.69
C ARG A 10 -0.94 0.42 -25.31
N LYS A 11 -0.48 -0.69 -25.90
CA LYS A 11 0.81 -1.33 -25.58
C LYS A 11 2.04 -0.46 -25.83
N ASP A 12 1.91 0.58 -26.65
CA ASP A 12 3.00 1.50 -27.01
C ASP A 12 2.79 2.90 -26.39
N VAL A 13 1.75 3.07 -25.57
CA VAL A 13 1.41 4.35 -24.93
C VAL A 13 2.07 4.41 -23.54
N PRO A 14 2.90 5.43 -23.27
CA PRO A 14 3.44 5.69 -21.94
C PRO A 14 2.32 5.87 -20.91
N THR A 15 2.37 5.11 -19.82
CA THR A 15 1.31 5.09 -18.81
C THR A 15 1.89 5.19 -17.40
N ILE A 16 1.28 6.03 -16.57
CA ILE A 16 1.49 6.06 -15.11
C ILE A 16 0.20 5.55 -14.47
N ALA A 17 0.29 4.48 -13.69
CA ALA A 17 -0.84 3.87 -13.01
C ALA A 17 -0.73 4.04 -11.50
N ILE A 18 -1.76 4.60 -10.85
CA ILE A 18 -1.74 4.93 -9.42
C ILE A 18 -2.86 4.19 -8.68
N THR A 19 -2.55 3.65 -7.51
CA THR A 19 -3.55 3.14 -6.55
C THR A 19 -3.18 3.59 -5.14
N ASN A 20 -4.18 3.77 -4.28
CA ASN A 20 -3.92 3.96 -2.87
C ASN A 20 -3.52 2.63 -2.20
N THR A 21 -2.68 2.70 -1.17
CA THR A 21 -2.21 1.52 -0.44
C THR A 21 -3.33 0.88 0.37
N GLY A 22 -4.32 1.66 0.83
CA GLY A 22 -5.51 1.18 1.52
C GLY A 22 -6.44 0.31 0.68
N ALA A 23 -6.23 0.21 -0.64
CA ALA A 23 -6.90 -0.76 -1.50
C ALA A 23 -6.48 -2.21 -1.19
N MET A 24 -5.33 -2.38 -0.53
CA MET A 24 -4.84 -3.65 0.01
C MET A 24 -5.11 -3.69 1.51
N ARG A 25 -5.77 -4.77 1.96
CA ARG A 25 -6.27 -4.93 3.34
C ARG A 25 -5.54 -6.00 4.13
N PHE A 26 -4.77 -6.84 3.44
CA PHE A 26 -4.05 -7.93 4.08
C PHE A 26 -2.86 -8.39 3.24
N ASP A 27 -1.97 -9.13 3.89
CA ASP A 27 -0.81 -9.75 3.24
C ASP A 27 -1.24 -10.88 2.30
N ILE A 28 -0.48 -11.05 1.23
CA ILE A 28 -0.64 -12.18 0.32
C ILE A 28 0.35 -13.28 0.73
N PHE A 29 -0.14 -14.29 1.43
CA PHE A 29 0.68 -15.44 1.85
C PHE A 29 0.90 -16.42 0.70
N LYS A 30 2.06 -17.09 0.71
CA LYS A 30 2.32 -18.23 -0.17
C LYS A 30 1.37 -19.37 0.20
N GLY A 31 0.83 -20.04 -0.82
CA GLY A 31 0.01 -21.23 -0.68
C GLY A 31 -1.32 -21.04 -1.40
N ALA A 32 -2.34 -21.73 -0.89
CA ALA A 32 -3.63 -21.76 -1.55
C ALA A 32 -4.26 -20.36 -1.68
N PHE A 33 -4.65 -19.98 -2.89
CA PHE A 33 -5.27 -18.69 -3.18
C PHE A 33 -6.74 -18.89 -3.57
N THR A 34 -7.61 -18.71 -2.59
CA THR A 34 -9.04 -18.98 -2.74
C THR A 34 -9.83 -17.72 -3.02
N ARG A 35 -11.12 -17.89 -3.35
CA ARG A 35 -12.07 -16.77 -3.43
C ARG A 35 -12.10 -15.96 -2.13
N ASP A 36 -11.98 -16.59 -0.98
CA ASP A 36 -11.98 -15.91 0.32
C ASP A 36 -10.72 -15.05 0.49
N THR A 37 -9.56 -15.61 0.13
CA THR A 37 -8.27 -14.91 0.09
C THR A 37 -8.33 -13.63 -0.74
N THR A 38 -9.01 -13.67 -1.90
CA THR A 38 -9.23 -12.48 -2.74
C THR A 38 -9.89 -11.34 -1.97
N PHE A 39 -10.96 -11.61 -1.22
CA PHE A 39 -11.71 -10.59 -0.49
C PHE A 39 -11.02 -10.17 0.82
N ILE A 40 -10.24 -11.06 1.44
CA ILE A 40 -9.37 -10.71 2.57
C ILE A 40 -8.33 -9.66 2.12
N ILE A 41 -7.75 -9.81 0.93
CA ILE A 41 -6.69 -8.92 0.44
C ILE A 41 -7.26 -7.64 -0.18
N SER A 42 -8.26 -7.71 -1.04
CA SER A 42 -8.86 -6.53 -1.67
C SER A 42 -10.38 -6.70 -1.78
N PRO A 43 -11.16 -6.15 -0.84
CA PRO A 43 -12.61 -6.31 -0.82
C PRO A 43 -13.35 -5.29 -1.71
N PHE A 44 -12.64 -4.38 -2.36
CA PHE A 44 -13.24 -3.28 -3.08
C PHE A 44 -13.64 -3.67 -4.50
N VAL A 45 -14.67 -2.99 -5.02
CA VAL A 45 -15.14 -3.12 -6.40
C VAL A 45 -14.59 -2.00 -7.30
N SER A 46 -13.48 -1.39 -6.88
CA SER A 46 -12.87 -0.26 -7.59
C SER A 46 -12.38 -0.66 -8.98
N LYS A 47 -12.82 0.10 -9.97
CA LYS A 47 -12.41 -0.04 -11.37
C LYS A 47 -11.33 0.96 -11.73
N PHE A 48 -10.69 0.73 -12.87
CA PHE A 48 -9.70 1.66 -13.41
C PHE A 48 -10.36 2.73 -14.29
N LEU A 49 -9.99 3.97 -14.02
CA LEU A 49 -10.26 5.16 -14.81
C LEU A 49 -8.95 5.69 -15.39
N TYR A 50 -9.03 6.57 -16.38
CA TYR A 50 -7.86 7.27 -16.89
C TYR A 50 -8.19 8.63 -17.48
N ILE A 51 -7.15 9.47 -17.55
CA ILE A 51 -7.12 10.68 -18.36
C ILE A 51 -6.06 10.47 -19.44
N LYS A 52 -6.43 10.75 -20.69
CA LYS A 52 -5.54 10.61 -21.84
C LYS A 52 -4.60 11.81 -21.96
N ASP A 53 -3.42 11.57 -22.52
CA ASP A 53 -2.51 12.60 -22.99
C ASP A 53 -2.19 13.68 -21.93
N VAL A 54 -2.01 13.27 -20.68
CA VAL A 54 -1.64 14.17 -19.57
C VAL A 54 -0.19 14.63 -19.75
N PRO A 55 0.13 15.93 -19.67
CA PRO A 55 1.51 16.40 -19.70
C PRO A 55 2.35 15.65 -18.68
N ILE A 56 3.44 15.03 -19.13
CA ILE A 56 4.25 14.16 -18.27
C ILE A 56 4.75 14.88 -17.02
N THR A 57 5.08 16.17 -17.16
CA THR A 57 5.51 17.04 -16.07
C THR A 57 4.46 17.19 -14.98
N ALA A 58 3.16 17.24 -15.33
CA ALA A 58 2.07 17.29 -14.37
C ALA A 58 1.79 15.90 -13.79
N ALA A 59 1.78 14.86 -14.63
CA ALA A 59 1.52 13.49 -14.20
C ALA A 59 2.55 13.00 -13.15
N GLU A 60 3.83 13.35 -13.32
CA GLU A 60 4.90 12.99 -12.37
C GLU A 60 4.77 13.67 -11.01
N GLN A 61 4.03 14.77 -10.90
CA GLN A 61 3.80 15.46 -9.63
C GLN A 61 2.61 14.86 -8.85
N VAL A 62 1.75 14.07 -9.49
CA VAL A 62 0.55 13.53 -8.85
C VAL A 62 0.90 12.63 -7.65
N LEU A 63 1.79 11.64 -7.83
CA LEU A 63 2.17 10.74 -6.73
C LEU A 63 2.84 11.50 -5.55
N PRO A 64 3.84 12.37 -5.75
CA PRO A 64 4.41 13.19 -4.67
C PRO A 64 3.37 14.01 -3.92
N LEU A 65 2.41 14.62 -4.63
CA LEU A 65 1.33 15.40 -4.01
C LEU A 65 0.40 14.50 -3.20
N LEU A 66 -0.01 13.34 -3.73
CA LEU A 66 -0.84 12.38 -2.97
C LEU A 66 -0.15 11.90 -1.68
N ASN A 67 1.19 11.78 -1.68
CA ASN A 67 1.97 11.27 -0.56
C ASN A 67 2.47 12.34 0.43
N SER A 68 2.50 13.62 0.05
CA SER A 68 3.05 14.70 0.91
C SER A 68 2.25 16.00 0.92
N GLY A 69 1.28 16.16 0.02
CA GLY A 69 0.54 17.40 -0.22
C GLY A 69 -0.64 17.65 0.72
N GLY A 70 -0.71 17.04 1.91
CA GLY A 70 -1.92 17.00 2.77
C GLY A 70 -2.80 18.26 2.79
N ASN A 71 -2.20 19.45 2.97
CA ASN A 71 -2.93 20.72 3.03
C ASN A 71 -3.66 21.11 1.73
N ILE A 72 -3.18 20.67 0.57
CA ILE A 72 -3.81 21.00 -0.73
C ILE A 72 -5.19 20.34 -0.83
N PHE A 73 -5.34 19.15 -0.24
CA PHE A 73 -6.58 18.37 -0.27
C PHE A 73 -7.60 18.83 0.76
N SER A 74 -7.14 19.36 1.91
CA SER A 74 -8.02 19.89 2.95
C SER A 74 -8.93 21.01 2.44
N SER A 75 -8.41 21.87 1.54
CA SER A 75 -9.20 22.94 0.90
C SER A 75 -10.39 22.42 0.06
N SER A 76 -10.32 21.17 -0.38
CA SER A 76 -11.34 20.49 -1.19
C SER A 76 -12.15 19.47 -0.38
N ASN A 77 -12.07 19.50 0.96
CA ASN A 77 -12.70 18.53 1.86
C ASN A 77 -12.30 17.06 1.59
N LEU A 78 -11.09 16.85 1.09
CA LEU A 78 -10.55 15.51 0.83
C LEU A 78 -9.57 15.13 1.92
N ASP A 79 -9.86 14.05 2.64
CA ASP A 79 -9.00 13.54 3.70
C ASP A 79 -8.00 12.51 3.15
N ILE A 80 -6.70 12.82 3.24
CA ILE A 80 -5.62 11.91 2.84
C ILE A 80 -5.52 10.66 3.73
N ASN A 81 -6.07 10.71 4.95
CA ASN A 81 -6.09 9.59 5.88
C ASN A 81 -6.88 8.38 5.35
N ASN A 82 -7.76 8.60 4.37
CA ASN A 82 -8.55 7.53 3.74
C ASN A 82 -7.78 6.77 2.65
N LEU A 83 -6.56 7.20 2.31
CA LEU A 83 -5.78 6.59 1.24
C LEU A 83 -4.91 5.42 1.75
N ALA A 84 -4.42 5.46 2.98
CA ALA A 84 -3.64 4.38 3.58
C ALA A 84 -4.53 3.40 4.38
N PRO A 85 -4.04 2.18 4.71
CA PRO A 85 -4.74 1.30 5.64
C PRO A 85 -4.94 1.99 7.02
N PRO A 86 -6.11 1.80 7.69
CA PRO A 86 -6.45 2.49 8.94
C PRO A 86 -5.42 2.33 10.06
N GLU A 87 -4.72 1.20 10.09
CA GLU A 87 -3.68 0.90 11.07
C GLU A 87 -2.55 1.96 11.03
N HIS A 88 -2.28 2.55 9.86
CA HIS A 88 -1.27 3.60 9.69
C HIS A 88 -1.69 4.98 10.22
N LEU A 89 -2.94 5.16 10.64
CA LEU A 89 -3.38 6.43 11.26
C LEU A 89 -2.70 6.66 12.61
N SER A 90 -2.57 5.57 13.38
CA SER A 90 -2.01 5.56 14.73
C SER A 90 -0.48 5.61 14.74
N TYR A 91 0.17 5.01 13.74
CA TYR A 91 1.63 4.91 13.68
C TYR A 91 2.26 6.11 12.96
N LYS A 92 3.06 6.91 13.68
CA LYS A 92 3.77 8.06 13.11
C LYS A 92 5.19 7.75 12.63
N THR A 93 5.75 6.60 13.04
CA THR A 93 7.08 6.12 12.69
C THR A 93 7.05 4.62 12.43
N ASP A 94 8.10 4.09 11.81
CA ASP A 94 8.29 2.65 11.68
C ASP A 94 8.44 2.02 13.08
N ILE A 95 7.93 0.79 13.22
CA ILE A 95 8.16 -0.08 14.36
C ILE A 95 9.04 -1.20 13.86
N LEU A 96 10.28 -1.26 14.33
CA LEU A 96 11.22 -2.30 13.90
C LEU A 96 11.33 -3.34 14.99
N ALA A 97 10.99 -4.59 14.67
CA ALA A 97 11.31 -5.70 15.54
C ALA A 97 12.85 -5.81 15.66
N PRO A 98 13.37 -6.12 16.86
CA PRO A 98 14.79 -6.36 17.02
C PRO A 98 15.28 -7.45 16.06
N SER A 99 16.41 -7.21 15.39
CA SER A 99 17.05 -8.19 14.51
C SER A 99 17.60 -9.41 15.26
N ILE A 100 17.70 -9.32 16.58
CA ILE A 100 18.11 -10.38 17.50
C ILE A 100 16.91 -10.70 18.40
N PRO A 101 16.57 -11.98 18.64
CA PRO A 101 15.47 -12.36 19.53
C PRO A 101 15.59 -11.63 20.88
N ILE A 102 14.47 -11.12 21.41
CA ILE A 102 14.41 -10.45 22.73
C ILE A 102 15.00 -11.33 23.85
N SER A 103 15.04 -12.64 23.65
CA SER A 103 15.71 -13.60 24.52
C SER A 103 17.17 -13.27 24.83
N ASP A 104 17.89 -12.62 23.92
CA ASP A 104 19.31 -12.28 24.07
C ASP A 104 19.55 -10.90 24.68
N LEU A 105 18.49 -10.12 24.96
CA LEU A 105 18.59 -8.84 25.65
C LEU A 105 18.68 -9.09 27.17
N LEU A 106 19.72 -8.53 27.79
CA LEU A 106 19.95 -8.60 29.24
C LEU A 106 18.79 -7.93 29.98
N PRO A 107 18.15 -8.59 30.96
CA PRO A 107 17.12 -7.95 31.75
C PRO A 107 17.72 -6.79 32.58
N PRO A 108 16.95 -5.73 32.84
CA PRO A 108 17.39 -4.65 33.70
C PRO A 108 17.76 -5.19 35.10
N SER A 109 18.87 -4.71 35.64
CA SER A 109 19.32 -5.01 37.00
C SER A 109 18.16 -4.72 37.96
N ASN A 110 17.70 -5.75 38.69
CA ASN A 110 16.60 -5.75 39.68
C ASN A 110 15.22 -6.30 39.24
N ALA A 111 15.08 -6.93 38.08
CA ALA A 111 13.84 -7.65 37.73
C ALA A 111 13.84 -9.10 38.26
N GLN A 112 12.77 -9.49 38.97
CA GLN A 112 12.51 -10.88 39.33
C GLN A 112 12.27 -11.70 38.05
N SER A 113 13.12 -12.68 37.79
CA SER A 113 12.98 -13.59 36.64
C SER A 113 12.11 -14.80 37.05
N PRO A 114 11.18 -15.28 36.21
CA PRO A 114 10.45 -16.50 36.48
C PRO A 114 11.41 -17.66 36.75
N LEU A 115 11.05 -18.56 37.67
CA LEU A 115 11.89 -19.68 38.07
C LEU A 115 11.89 -20.75 36.98
N PHE A 116 12.72 -20.58 35.95
CA PHE A 116 13.02 -21.62 34.97
C PHE A 116 13.95 -22.64 35.61
N SER A 117 13.73 -23.94 35.33
CA SER A 117 14.60 -25.01 35.81
C SER A 117 16.04 -24.72 35.38
N SER A 118 16.98 -24.80 36.33
CA SER A 118 18.38 -24.36 36.24
C SER A 118 19.24 -25.10 35.19
N SER A 119 18.60 -25.86 34.30
CA SER A 119 19.19 -26.66 33.23
C SER A 119 18.78 -26.21 31.82
N SER A 120 17.92 -25.20 31.69
CA SER A 120 17.57 -24.61 30.39
C SER A 120 17.82 -23.11 30.39
N ASN A 121 18.94 -22.67 29.80
CA ASN A 121 19.15 -21.28 29.34
C ASN A 121 18.19 -20.88 28.19
N HIS A 122 17.13 -21.66 27.97
CA HIS A 122 16.22 -21.52 26.85
C HIS A 122 14.97 -20.79 27.34
N LYS A 123 14.96 -19.47 27.16
CA LYS A 123 13.70 -18.71 27.17
C LYS A 123 12.80 -19.29 26.06
N PRO A 124 11.48 -19.40 26.29
CA PRO A 124 10.58 -19.95 25.29
C PRO A 124 10.60 -19.10 24.01
N ASP A 125 10.57 -19.76 22.86
CA ASP A 125 10.38 -19.10 21.57
C ASP A 125 8.99 -18.44 21.57
N LEU A 126 8.97 -17.12 21.65
CA LEU A 126 7.73 -16.35 21.63
C LEU A 126 7.16 -16.37 20.21
N ILE A 127 5.84 -16.46 20.12
CA ILE A 127 5.15 -16.30 18.84
C ILE A 127 5.13 -14.81 18.45
N PRO A 128 5.32 -14.45 17.17
CA PRO A 128 5.18 -13.07 16.72
C PRO A 128 3.76 -12.54 16.91
N GLY A 129 3.64 -11.31 17.39
CA GLY A 129 2.36 -10.67 17.61
C GLY A 129 2.49 -9.23 18.08
N TYR A 130 1.36 -8.67 18.53
CA TYR A 130 1.33 -7.30 19.05
C TYR A 130 2.07 -7.20 20.39
N THR A 131 2.81 -6.10 20.53
CA THR A 131 3.45 -5.64 21.77
C THR A 131 3.01 -4.20 22.01
N THR A 132 1.76 -4.04 22.44
CA THR A 132 1.04 -2.78 22.50
C THR A 132 1.63 -1.88 23.58
N LYS A 133 1.78 -0.59 23.27
CA LYS A 133 2.12 0.43 24.26
C LYS A 133 1.08 1.53 24.21
N ASP A 134 0.45 1.77 25.34
CA ASP A 134 -0.58 2.79 25.52
C ASP A 134 -0.30 3.65 26.77
N ASP A 135 -1.26 4.50 27.13
CA ASP A 135 -1.15 5.40 28.29
C ASP A 135 -1.04 4.65 29.62
N ASN A 136 -1.44 3.38 29.67
CA ASN A 136 -1.43 2.54 30.87
C ASN A 136 -0.25 1.56 30.92
N GLY A 137 0.67 1.60 29.95
CA GLY A 137 1.91 0.83 29.97
C GLY A 137 2.11 -0.03 28.72
N SER A 138 2.64 -1.24 28.91
CA SER A 138 2.96 -2.18 27.82
C SER A 138 2.68 -3.64 28.17
N ASP A 139 1.83 -3.89 29.16
CA ASP A 139 1.46 -5.20 29.70
C ASP A 139 -0.03 -5.52 29.46
N GLY A 140 -0.68 -4.78 28.54
CA GLY A 140 -2.09 -4.94 28.21
C GLY A 140 -2.41 -6.12 27.29
N ASP A 141 -1.41 -6.64 26.56
CA ASP A 141 -1.60 -7.82 25.70
C ASP A 141 -1.78 -9.08 26.57
N ASP A 142 -2.79 -9.90 26.26
CA ASP A 142 -3.13 -11.11 27.04
C ASP A 142 -2.13 -12.26 26.85
N THR A 143 -1.34 -12.21 25.77
CA THR A 143 -0.30 -13.17 25.42
C THR A 143 1.03 -12.46 25.20
N ILE A 144 2.12 -13.02 25.73
CA ILE A 144 3.48 -12.49 25.55
C ILE A 144 3.98 -12.84 24.14
N HIS A 145 4.24 -11.80 23.33
CA HIS A 145 4.70 -11.94 21.95
C HIS A 145 6.13 -11.45 21.73
N SER A 146 6.76 -11.93 20.66
CA SER A 146 7.86 -11.18 20.03
C SER A 146 7.27 -10.07 19.14
N PRO A 147 7.81 -8.84 19.16
CA PRO A 147 7.29 -7.74 18.38
C PRO A 147 7.41 -8.04 16.88
N ILE A 148 6.44 -7.53 16.14
CA ILE A 148 6.42 -7.57 14.67
C ILE A 148 6.85 -6.23 14.09
N THR A 149 7.51 -6.28 12.94
CA THR A 149 7.93 -5.07 12.22
C THR A 149 6.76 -4.47 11.46
N PHE A 150 6.54 -3.17 11.63
CA PHE A 150 5.63 -2.36 10.84
C PHE A 150 6.37 -1.20 10.18
N TYR A 151 6.31 -1.14 8.85
CA TYR A 151 6.82 0.00 8.09
C TYR A 151 5.69 0.97 7.78
N ARG A 152 5.99 2.27 7.76
CA ARG A 152 5.04 3.24 7.23
C ARG A 152 4.90 3.07 5.73
N LEU A 153 3.65 3.02 5.30
CA LEU A 153 3.30 3.03 3.89
C LEU A 153 3.04 4.46 3.41
N PRO A 154 3.32 4.76 2.13
CA PRO A 154 2.80 5.96 1.49
C PRO A 154 1.27 5.85 1.32
N ASN A 155 0.61 6.98 1.05
CA ASN A 155 -0.83 7.01 0.75
C ASN A 155 -1.14 6.26 -0.56
N CYS A 156 -0.31 6.48 -1.57
CA CYS A 156 -0.43 5.88 -2.89
C CYS A 156 0.91 5.32 -3.37
N ILE A 157 0.81 4.36 -4.28
CA ILE A 157 1.92 3.79 -5.04
C ILE A 157 1.63 3.90 -6.53
N GLU A 158 2.68 3.90 -7.34
CA GLU A 158 2.55 3.96 -8.79
C GLU A 158 3.30 2.84 -9.52
N SER A 159 2.91 2.62 -10.77
CA SER A 159 3.62 1.81 -11.73
C SER A 159 3.80 2.58 -13.03
N ARG A 160 5.01 2.57 -13.56
CA ARG A 160 5.39 3.21 -14.83
C ARG A 160 5.50 2.16 -15.92
N ILE A 161 4.77 2.34 -17.01
CA ILE A 161 4.65 1.37 -18.10
C ILE A 161 4.98 2.07 -19.41
N ASN A 162 5.86 1.49 -20.22
CA ASN A 162 6.27 2.03 -21.52
C ASN A 162 6.80 3.47 -21.50
N ILE A 163 7.37 3.92 -20.37
CA ILE A 163 8.00 5.24 -20.27
C ILE A 163 9.49 5.10 -20.66
N PRO A 164 9.94 5.72 -21.77
CA PRO A 164 11.32 5.61 -22.20
C PRO A 164 12.28 6.26 -21.19
N SER A 165 13.36 5.55 -20.87
CA SER A 165 14.38 5.95 -19.88
C SER A 165 15.26 7.14 -20.31
N THR A 166 15.19 7.54 -21.58
CA THR A 166 15.91 8.70 -22.15
C THR A 166 14.91 9.78 -22.52
N SER A 167 15.03 10.92 -21.86
CA SER A 167 14.15 12.10 -21.83
C SER A 167 13.91 12.81 -23.17
N SER A 168 13.28 12.17 -24.16
CA SER A 168 13.17 12.81 -25.50
C SER A 168 11.85 12.74 -26.26
N ASN A 169 10.84 11.90 -25.99
CA ASN A 169 9.72 11.79 -26.97
C ASN A 169 8.30 11.60 -26.44
N SER A 170 8.05 11.66 -25.13
CA SER A 170 6.69 11.61 -24.60
C SER A 170 6.41 12.92 -23.87
N GLU A 171 5.81 13.87 -24.58
CA GLU A 171 5.26 15.09 -23.97
C GLU A 171 4.09 14.75 -23.03
N THR A 172 3.43 13.62 -23.29
CA THR A 172 2.21 13.20 -22.62
C THR A 172 2.20 11.72 -22.27
N VAL A 173 1.50 11.38 -21.19
CA VAL A 173 1.26 10.00 -20.71
C VAL A 173 -0.22 9.78 -20.44
N ASP A 174 -0.66 8.52 -20.49
CA ASP A 174 -1.94 8.16 -19.87
C ASP A 174 -1.76 8.12 -18.34
N LEU A 175 -2.63 8.83 -17.62
CA LEU A 175 -2.71 8.72 -16.18
C LEU A 175 -3.87 7.80 -15.81
N VAL A 176 -3.55 6.58 -15.38
CA VAL A 176 -4.50 5.55 -14.96
C VAL A 176 -4.59 5.53 -13.43
N PHE A 177 -5.80 5.41 -12.89
CA PHE A 177 -6.01 5.34 -11.45
C PHE A 177 -7.29 4.58 -11.11
N ILE A 178 -7.40 4.09 -9.88
CA ILE A 178 -8.67 3.50 -9.42
C ILE A 178 -9.72 4.59 -9.17
N ASP A 179 -10.99 4.27 -9.42
CA ASP A 179 -12.10 5.21 -9.30
C ASP A 179 -12.20 5.92 -7.94
N PHE A 180 -11.90 5.21 -6.85
CA PHE A 180 -11.93 5.72 -5.49
C PHE A 180 -11.06 6.96 -5.34
N ILE A 181 -9.86 6.99 -5.93
CA ILE A 181 -8.92 8.09 -5.75
C ILE A 181 -9.10 9.25 -6.74
N LYS A 182 -10.10 9.17 -7.63
CA LYS A 182 -10.39 10.20 -8.64
C LYS A 182 -10.37 11.64 -8.09
N PRO A 183 -11.08 12.00 -6.99
CA PRO A 183 -11.12 13.39 -6.57
C PRO A 183 -9.77 13.92 -6.09
N TRP A 184 -8.93 13.07 -5.47
CA TRP A 184 -7.57 13.47 -5.10
C TRP A 184 -6.67 13.65 -6.34
N VAL A 185 -6.81 12.78 -7.35
CA VAL A 185 -6.05 12.90 -8.60
C VAL A 185 -6.36 14.20 -9.32
N LEU A 186 -7.64 14.59 -9.45
CA LEU A 186 -8.03 15.84 -10.11
C LEU A 186 -7.48 17.07 -9.37
N VAL A 187 -7.53 17.09 -8.03
CA VAL A 187 -6.93 18.17 -7.23
C VAL A 187 -5.42 18.24 -7.40
N ALA A 188 -4.74 17.08 -7.41
CA ALA A 188 -3.29 17.02 -7.58
C ALA A 188 -2.86 17.52 -8.97
N LEU A 189 -3.58 17.14 -10.03
CA LEU A 189 -3.34 17.62 -11.39
C LEU A 189 -3.50 19.13 -11.50
N ARG A 190 -4.59 19.67 -10.94
CA ARG A 190 -4.84 21.11 -10.92
C ARG A 190 -3.72 21.88 -10.23
N PHE A 191 -3.23 21.37 -9.10
CA PHE A 191 -2.11 21.97 -8.38
C PHE A 191 -0.79 21.87 -9.15
N SER A 192 -0.67 20.87 -10.03
CA SER A 192 0.47 20.66 -10.93
C SER A 192 0.40 21.49 -12.21
N GLY A 193 -0.61 22.36 -12.34
CA GLY A 193 -0.79 23.25 -13.49
C GLY A 193 -1.55 22.64 -14.67
N ALA A 194 -2.18 21.48 -14.48
CA ALA A 194 -3.03 20.84 -15.49
C ALA A 194 -4.48 20.76 -15.00
N ASP A 195 -5.38 21.50 -15.63
CA ASP A 195 -6.78 21.60 -15.22
C ASP A 195 -7.61 20.55 -15.96
N TYR A 196 -8.03 19.51 -15.24
CA TYR A 196 -8.88 18.43 -15.73
C TYR A 196 -10.13 18.31 -14.88
N THR A 197 -11.24 17.95 -15.50
CA THR A 197 -12.53 17.77 -14.83
C THR A 197 -13.04 16.34 -14.96
N ASP A 198 -14.21 16.05 -14.39
CA ASP A 198 -14.85 14.75 -14.51
C ASP A 198 -15.15 14.35 -15.97
N GLU A 199 -15.34 15.32 -16.86
CA GLU A 199 -15.59 15.07 -18.30
C GLU A 199 -14.35 14.52 -19.03
N ASP A 200 -13.14 14.78 -18.53
CA ASP A 200 -11.90 14.27 -19.11
C ASP A 200 -11.58 12.82 -18.69
N VAL A 201 -12.27 12.34 -17.65
CA VAL A 201 -12.03 11.02 -17.06
C VAL A 201 -12.83 9.96 -17.81
N ASN A 202 -12.13 8.98 -18.36
CA ASN A 202 -12.70 7.89 -19.13
C ASN A 202 -12.53 6.54 -18.41
N SER A 203 -13.38 5.57 -18.72
CA SER A 203 -13.22 4.20 -18.20
C SER A 203 -12.02 3.52 -18.86
N TYR A 204 -11.11 2.98 -18.04
CA TYR A 204 -9.91 2.30 -18.52
C TYR A 204 -10.08 0.78 -18.60
N ARG A 205 -10.72 0.15 -17.62
CA ARG A 205 -11.05 -1.28 -17.65
C ARG A 205 -12.44 -1.52 -17.05
N ASN A 206 -13.07 -2.61 -17.47
CA ASN A 206 -14.37 -3.01 -16.94
C ASN A 206 -14.24 -3.83 -15.66
N GLU A 207 -13.15 -4.58 -15.56
CA GLU A 207 -12.75 -5.38 -14.42
C GLU A 207 -12.25 -4.50 -13.26
N THR A 208 -12.43 -4.99 -12.06
CA THR A 208 -11.95 -4.38 -10.82
C THR A 208 -10.48 -4.69 -10.57
N LEU A 209 -9.81 -3.90 -9.73
CA LEU A 209 -8.47 -4.21 -9.22
C LEU A 209 -8.41 -5.62 -8.63
N THR A 210 -9.42 -5.98 -7.86
CA THR A 210 -9.60 -7.27 -7.19
C THR A 210 -9.64 -8.44 -8.18
N GLU A 211 -10.46 -8.33 -9.23
CA GLU A 211 -10.57 -9.35 -10.27
C GLU A 211 -9.27 -9.53 -11.05
N LEU A 212 -8.61 -8.42 -11.41
CA LEU A 212 -7.37 -8.47 -12.17
C LEU A 212 -6.20 -9.00 -11.32
N MET A 213 -6.14 -8.66 -10.04
CA MET A 213 -5.17 -9.25 -9.10
C MET A 213 -5.38 -10.77 -8.99
N ALA A 214 -6.61 -11.23 -8.76
CA ALA A 214 -6.92 -12.65 -8.66
C ALA A 214 -6.62 -13.40 -9.97
N GLY A 215 -6.93 -12.78 -11.12
CA GLY A 215 -6.59 -13.31 -12.44
C GLY A 215 -5.07 -13.47 -12.63
N TRP A 216 -4.31 -12.43 -12.30
CA TRP A 216 -2.85 -12.49 -12.38
C TRP A 216 -2.26 -13.58 -11.48
N ILE A 217 -2.76 -13.72 -10.24
CA ILE A 217 -2.30 -14.77 -9.33
C ILE A 217 -2.59 -16.16 -9.91
N LYS A 218 -3.80 -16.39 -10.41
CA LYS A 218 -4.18 -17.66 -11.03
C LYS A 218 -3.28 -18.05 -12.20
N GLU A 219 -2.85 -17.07 -13.00
CA GLU A 219 -1.97 -17.31 -14.15
C GLU A 219 -0.50 -17.53 -13.75
N ASN A 220 -0.04 -16.89 -12.67
CA ASN A 220 1.39 -16.85 -12.32
C ASN A 220 1.79 -17.77 -11.16
N TRP A 221 0.87 -18.19 -10.29
CA TRP A 221 1.18 -19.05 -9.14
C TRP A 221 1.00 -20.56 -9.39
N GLY A 222 0.62 -20.97 -10.60
CA GLY A 222 0.65 -22.38 -11.02
C GLY A 222 -0.33 -23.29 -10.25
N GLN A 223 -0.01 -24.59 -10.14
CA GLN A 223 -0.88 -25.62 -9.53
C GLN A 223 -0.78 -25.72 -7.99
N ASP A 224 0.10 -24.94 -7.35
CA ASP A 224 0.22 -24.87 -5.88
C ASP A 224 -0.74 -23.81 -5.27
N CYS A 225 -1.81 -23.48 -6.00
CA CYS A 225 -2.88 -22.54 -5.61
C CYS A 225 -4.08 -23.23 -4.96
#